data_AF-A0A7J6U4P0-F1
#
_entry.id   AF-A0A7J6U4P0-F1
#
_cell.length_a   1.000
_cell.length_b   1.000
_cell.length_c   1.000
_cell.angle_alpha   90.00
_cell.angle_beta   90.00
_cell.angle_gamma   90.00
#
_symmetry.space_group_name_H-M   'P 1'
#
loop_
_entity.id
_entity.type
_entity.pdbx_description
1 polymer ?
#
loop_
_entity_poly.entity_id
_entity_poly.type
_entity_poly.pdbx_seq_one_letter_code
_entity_poly.pdbx_strand_id
1 'polypeptide(L)'
;MASTDPPGSSQEKAETGNISVAVRIRSWLGSPEPDPCILREGENSISIRPSSRSSAKSFTVDYVFDSSDLSDSASATQAALYSEIGTKILRNSLQGFNGCLFAYGQTGSGKSYTMHGEPGTYSGEHRGIIPRLSRSLFAAGRESVKQ
;
A
#
# COMPACT_ATOMS: atom_id res chain seq x y z
N MET A 1 34.19 -3.66 -40.43
CA MET A 1 34.08 -2.53 -39.49
C MET A 1 32.65 -2.49 -38.98
N ALA A 2 32.33 -3.27 -37.94
CA ALA A 2 31.02 -3.24 -37.31
C ALA A 2 31.12 -2.29 -36.11
N SER A 3 30.40 -1.18 -36.18
CA SER A 3 30.27 -0.23 -35.07
C SER A 3 29.47 -0.85 -33.95
N THR A 4 29.99 -0.72 -32.75
CA THR A 4 29.36 -1.00 -31.46
C THR A 4 28.20 -0.05 -31.19
N ASP A 5 27.01 -0.58 -30.93
CA ASP A 5 25.93 0.17 -30.26
C ASP A 5 26.11 0.09 -28.72
N PRO A 6 25.83 1.18 -27.98
CA PRO A 6 25.96 1.22 -26.52
C PRO A 6 24.75 0.57 -25.81
N PRO A 7 24.91 0.12 -24.55
CA PRO A 7 23.84 -0.52 -23.79
C PRO A 7 22.74 0.49 -23.42
N GLY A 8 21.50 0.12 -23.70
CA GLY A 8 20.30 0.92 -23.46
C GLY A 8 20.16 1.32 -21.99
N SER A 9 19.96 2.61 -21.78
CA SER A 9 19.45 3.17 -20.54
C SER A 9 18.09 2.54 -20.23
N SER A 10 17.95 2.00 -19.02
CA SER A 10 16.65 1.60 -18.48
C SER A 10 15.73 2.83 -18.47
N GLN A 11 14.83 2.88 -19.44
CA GLN A 11 13.78 3.89 -19.48
C GLN A 11 12.81 3.60 -18.33
N GLU A 12 12.79 4.51 -17.35
CA GLU A 12 11.75 4.61 -16.34
C GLU A 12 10.42 4.85 -17.09
N LYS A 13 9.63 3.78 -17.21
CA LYS A 13 8.33 3.80 -17.89
C LYS A 13 7.43 4.78 -17.13
N ALA A 14 6.98 5.83 -17.80
CA ALA A 14 5.93 6.70 -17.25
C ALA A 14 4.73 5.83 -16.85
N GLU A 15 4.38 5.80 -15.57
CA GLU A 15 3.18 5.13 -15.09
C GLU A 15 1.96 5.77 -15.76
N THR A 16 1.33 5.03 -16.67
CA THR A 16 0.05 5.36 -17.26
C THR A 16 -0.98 5.59 -16.14
N GLY A 17 -1.86 6.58 -16.28
CA GLY A 17 -2.86 6.99 -15.27
C GLY A 17 -3.98 5.98 -14.98
N ASN A 18 -3.66 4.70 -14.92
CA ASN A 18 -4.57 3.64 -14.51
C ASN A 18 -4.77 3.70 -13.00
N ILE A 19 -5.96 3.30 -12.56
CA ILE A 19 -6.27 3.17 -11.13
C ILE A 19 -5.44 2.01 -10.57
N SER A 20 -4.58 2.29 -9.59
CA SER A 20 -3.90 1.25 -8.83
C SER A 20 -4.76 0.78 -7.67
N VAL A 21 -4.89 -0.54 -7.53
CA VAL A 21 -5.72 -1.20 -6.52
C VAL A 21 -4.82 -1.99 -5.57
N ALA A 22 -4.85 -1.59 -4.30
CA ALA A 22 -4.18 -2.30 -3.22
C ALA A 22 -5.20 -2.89 -2.24
N VAL A 23 -4.96 -4.11 -1.79
CA VAL A 23 -5.76 -4.77 -0.74
C VAL A 23 -4.91 -4.89 0.51
N ARG A 24 -5.49 -4.52 1.67
CA ARG A 24 -4.88 -4.75 2.97
C ARG A 24 -5.76 -5.69 3.79
N ILE A 25 -5.20 -6.83 4.18
CA ILE A 25 -5.83 -7.80 5.08
C ILE A 25 -5.39 -7.43 6.50
N ARG A 26 -6.34 -7.23 7.43
CA ARG A 26 -6.02 -6.99 8.84
C ARG A 26 -5.95 -8.30 9.61
N SER A 27 -5.10 -8.36 10.63
CA SER A 27 -5.07 -9.47 11.58
C SER A 27 -6.41 -9.59 12.34
N TRP A 28 -6.71 -10.81 12.78
CA TRP A 28 -7.83 -11.05 13.70
C TRP A 28 -7.55 -10.39 15.06
N LEU A 29 -8.58 -9.76 15.65
CA LEU A 29 -8.45 -9.04 16.93
C LEU A 29 -9.05 -9.83 18.10
N GLY A 30 -9.81 -10.89 17.82
CA GLY A 30 -10.46 -11.70 18.85
C GLY A 30 -9.61 -12.90 19.28
N SER A 31 -10.12 -13.65 20.24
CA SER A 31 -9.63 -14.98 20.57
C SER A 31 -10.83 -15.88 20.89
N PRO A 32 -10.91 -17.12 20.38
CA PRO A 32 -9.94 -17.80 19.50
C PRO A 32 -9.93 -17.24 18.06
N GLU A 33 -8.87 -17.54 17.31
CA GLU A 33 -8.76 -17.20 15.89
C GLU A 33 -9.63 -18.15 15.05
N PRO A 34 -10.60 -17.64 14.27
CA PRO A 34 -11.41 -18.46 13.38
C PRO A 34 -10.60 -18.88 12.15
N ASP A 35 -11.09 -19.88 11.42
CA ASP A 35 -10.54 -20.22 10.11
C ASP A 35 -10.55 -18.97 9.20
N PRO A 36 -9.39 -18.61 8.60
CA PRO A 36 -9.28 -17.40 7.80
C PRO A 36 -10.12 -17.50 6.53
N CYS A 37 -11.03 -16.54 6.33
CA CYS A 37 -11.87 -16.45 5.15
C CYS A 37 -11.19 -15.76 3.96
N ILE A 38 -10.05 -15.10 4.18
CA ILE A 38 -9.24 -14.44 3.16
C ILE A 38 -7.82 -14.97 3.29
N LEU A 39 -7.25 -15.39 2.17
CA LEU A 39 -5.90 -15.95 2.11
C LEU A 39 -5.10 -15.31 0.99
N ARG A 40 -3.84 -15.01 1.27
CA ARG A 40 -2.86 -14.62 0.26
C ARG A 40 -2.36 -15.89 -0.45
N GLU A 41 -2.60 -16.00 -1.76
CA GLU A 41 -2.15 -17.14 -2.59
C GLU A 41 -0.85 -16.84 -3.36
N GLY A 42 -0.37 -15.59 -3.32
CA GLY A 42 0.88 -15.15 -3.94
C GLY A 42 1.18 -13.69 -3.61
N GLU A 43 2.15 -13.09 -4.30
CA GLU A 43 2.55 -11.69 -4.02
C GLU A 43 1.38 -10.71 -4.22
N ASN A 44 0.59 -10.95 -5.27
CA ASN A 44 -0.45 -10.06 -5.80
C ASN A 44 -1.84 -10.71 -5.88
N SER A 45 -2.02 -11.90 -5.28
CA SER A 45 -3.24 -12.70 -5.40
C SER A 45 -3.84 -12.99 -4.04
N ILE A 46 -5.16 -12.78 -3.92
CA ILE A 46 -5.95 -13.15 -2.74
C ILE A 46 -7.08 -14.10 -3.13
N SER A 47 -7.49 -14.94 -2.19
CA SER A 47 -8.59 -15.88 -2.33
C SER A 47 -9.55 -15.74 -1.16
N ILE A 48 -10.84 -15.57 -1.48
CA ILE A 48 -11.91 -15.47 -0.50
C ILE A 48 -12.60 -16.83 -0.44
N ARG A 49 -12.52 -17.48 0.73
CA ARG A 49 -13.16 -18.76 1.03
C ARG A 49 -14.43 -18.51 1.84
N PRO A 50 -15.62 -18.56 1.21
CA PRO A 50 -16.88 -18.52 1.94
C PRO A 50 -17.03 -19.76 2.83
N SER A 51 -17.68 -19.58 4.00
CA SER A 51 -17.95 -20.66 4.96
C SER A 51 -19.03 -21.64 4.49
N SER A 52 -19.83 -21.28 3.49
CA SER A 52 -20.74 -22.19 2.79
C SER A 52 -20.03 -22.83 1.60
N ARG A 53 -20.44 -24.05 1.22
CA ARG A 53 -19.86 -24.92 0.16
C ARG A 53 -19.73 -24.30 -1.26
N SER A 54 -19.82 -22.99 -1.43
CA SER A 54 -19.48 -22.30 -2.67
C SER A 54 -17.97 -22.33 -2.96
N SER A 55 -17.61 -22.28 -4.23
CA SER A 55 -16.23 -22.21 -4.67
C SER A 55 -15.53 -20.94 -4.17
N ALA A 56 -14.25 -21.07 -3.83
CA ALA A 56 -13.40 -19.94 -3.52
C ALA A 56 -13.33 -18.98 -4.71
N LYS A 57 -13.24 -17.68 -4.42
CA LYS A 57 -13.06 -16.64 -5.45
C LYS A 57 -11.68 -16.01 -5.30
N SER A 58 -10.86 -16.14 -6.33
CA SER A 58 -9.53 -15.53 -6.38
C SER A 58 -9.57 -14.20 -7.13
N PHE A 59 -8.77 -13.24 -6.66
CA PHE A 59 -8.64 -11.89 -7.22
C PHE A 59 -7.16 -11.53 -7.31
N THR A 60 -6.77 -10.95 -8.44
CA THR A 60 -5.43 -10.40 -8.65
C THR A 60 -5.49 -8.88 -8.59
N VAL A 61 -4.59 -8.28 -7.84
CA VAL A 61 -4.52 -6.83 -7.60
C VAL A 61 -3.07 -6.34 -7.67
N ASP A 62 -2.86 -5.03 -7.76
CA ASP A 62 -1.50 -4.47 -7.89
C ASP A 62 -0.67 -4.62 -6.62
N TYR A 63 -1.31 -4.68 -5.44
CA TYR A 63 -0.63 -4.88 -4.16
C TYR A 63 -1.50 -5.65 -3.18
N VAL A 64 -0.89 -6.60 -2.46
CA VAL A 64 -1.51 -7.29 -1.33
C VAL A 64 -0.64 -7.09 -0.08
N PHE A 65 -1.21 -6.42 0.91
CA PHE A 65 -0.62 -6.20 2.21
C PHE A 65 -1.31 -7.09 3.23
N ASP A 66 -0.67 -8.20 3.60
CA ASP A 66 -1.24 -9.15 4.55
C ASP A 66 -0.71 -8.91 5.97
N SER A 67 -1.49 -8.23 6.80
CA SER A 67 -1.15 -8.03 8.22
C SER A 67 -1.52 -9.25 9.08
N SER A 68 -2.21 -10.25 8.54
CA SER A 68 -2.57 -11.46 9.29
C SER A 68 -1.41 -12.46 9.37
N ASP A 69 -0.55 -12.48 8.35
CA ASP A 69 0.64 -13.30 8.36
C ASP A 69 1.74 -12.66 9.23
N LEU A 70 1.96 -13.24 10.42
CA LEU A 70 3.00 -12.78 11.33
C LEU A 70 4.42 -13.09 10.81
N SER A 71 4.56 -14.05 9.88
CA SER A 71 5.85 -14.43 9.29
C SER A 71 6.35 -13.41 8.26
N ASP A 72 5.44 -12.71 7.58
CA ASP A 72 5.72 -11.62 6.63
C ASP A 72 5.18 -10.26 7.14
N SER A 73 5.08 -10.10 8.47
CA SER A 73 4.50 -8.89 9.09
C SER A 73 5.24 -7.59 8.74
N ALA A 74 6.48 -7.67 8.27
CA ALA A 74 7.26 -6.53 7.79
C ALA A 74 6.68 -5.91 6.51
N SER A 75 6.09 -6.72 5.62
CA SER A 75 5.58 -6.27 4.33
C SER A 75 4.25 -5.49 4.44
N ALA A 76 3.48 -5.69 5.51
CA ALA A 76 2.16 -5.07 5.72
C ALA A 76 2.12 -3.93 6.75
N THR A 77 3.29 -3.40 7.14
CA THR A 77 3.40 -2.27 8.08
C THR A 77 2.87 -0.98 7.48
N GLN A 78 2.53 0.00 8.35
CA GLN A 78 2.17 1.35 7.91
C GLN A 78 3.29 2.03 7.13
N ALA A 79 4.54 1.73 7.47
CA ALA A 79 5.70 2.22 6.75
C ALA A 79 5.81 1.60 5.36
N ALA A 80 5.62 0.28 5.23
CA ALA A 80 5.63 -0.41 3.94
C ALA A 80 4.51 0.11 3.01
N LEU A 81 3.27 0.21 3.51
CA LEU A 81 2.17 0.79 2.71
C LEU A 81 2.48 2.22 2.25
N TYR A 82 3.05 3.05 3.12
CA TYR A 82 3.44 4.40 2.74
C TYR A 82 4.58 4.41 1.71
N SER A 83 5.55 3.52 1.85
CA SER A 83 6.68 3.39 0.93
C SER A 83 6.21 3.03 -0.49
N GLU A 84 5.20 2.17 -0.60
CA GLU A 84 4.72 1.71 -1.90
C GLU A 84 3.68 2.66 -2.52
N ILE A 85 2.69 3.11 -1.73
CA ILE A 85 1.55 3.90 -2.25
C ILE A 85 1.76 5.39 -1.99
N GLY A 86 2.17 5.75 -0.77
CA GLY A 86 2.26 7.14 -0.32
C GLY A 86 3.34 7.94 -1.03
N THR A 87 4.49 7.31 -1.34
CA THR A 87 5.61 7.96 -2.06
C THR A 87 5.24 8.31 -3.50
N LYS A 88 4.48 7.44 -4.19
CA LYS A 88 4.01 7.68 -5.56
C LYS A 88 3.09 8.87 -5.62
N ILE A 89 2.13 8.94 -4.68
CA ILE A 89 1.21 10.09 -4.57
C ILE A 89 1.99 11.37 -4.29
N LEU A 90 2.95 11.33 -3.36
CA LEU A 90 3.79 12.48 -3.04
C LEU A 90 4.58 12.96 -4.25
N ARG A 91 5.27 12.05 -4.95
CA ARG A 91 6.06 12.35 -6.14
C ARG A 91 5.22 12.99 -7.23
N ASN A 92 4.05 12.41 -7.52
CA ASN A 92 3.11 12.96 -8.49
C ASN A 92 2.62 14.36 -8.08
N SER A 93 2.32 14.56 -6.79
CA SER A 93 1.90 15.87 -6.26
C SER A 93 3.00 16.93 -6.40
N LEU A 94 4.27 16.57 -6.15
CA LEU A 94 5.41 17.47 -6.32
C LEU A 94 5.69 17.81 -7.80
N GLN A 95 5.29 16.94 -8.73
CA GLN A 95 5.37 17.17 -10.17
C GLN A 95 4.16 17.97 -10.71
N GLY A 96 3.22 18.37 -9.85
CA GLY A 96 2.04 19.15 -10.24
C GLY A 96 0.84 18.31 -10.71
N PHE A 97 0.85 16.99 -10.48
CA PHE A 97 -0.30 16.13 -10.75
C PHE A 97 -1.20 15.97 -9.53
N ASN A 98 -2.51 15.87 -9.76
CA ASN A 98 -3.47 15.58 -8.70
C ASN A 98 -3.42 14.10 -8.31
N GLY A 99 -2.93 13.80 -7.11
CA GLY A 99 -2.98 12.47 -6.52
C GLY A 99 -4.28 12.23 -5.73
N CYS A 100 -4.88 11.06 -5.87
CA CYS A 100 -6.07 10.68 -5.12
C CYS A 100 -5.95 9.27 -4.55
N LEU A 101 -6.23 9.12 -3.25
CA LEU A 101 -6.21 7.83 -2.55
C LEU A 101 -7.46 7.67 -1.70
N PHE A 102 -8.15 6.56 -1.89
CA PHE A 102 -9.33 6.20 -1.11
C PHE A 102 -9.11 4.87 -0.40
N ALA A 103 -9.59 4.78 0.83
CA ALA A 103 -9.68 3.52 1.55
C ALA A 103 -11.14 3.02 1.52
N TYR A 104 -11.35 1.82 0.99
CA TYR A 104 -12.68 1.21 0.87
C TYR A 104 -12.76 -0.12 1.64
N GLY A 105 -13.95 -0.45 2.14
CA GLY A 105 -14.20 -1.69 2.88
C GLY A 105 -15.24 -1.52 4.00
N GLN A 106 -15.63 -2.63 4.62
CA GLN A 106 -16.64 -2.65 5.69
C GLN A 106 -16.19 -1.91 6.97
N THR A 107 -17.14 -1.55 7.85
CA THR A 107 -16.82 -1.03 9.18
C THR A 107 -15.95 -2.03 9.95
N GLY A 108 -14.90 -1.52 10.62
CA GLY A 108 -13.93 -2.36 11.34
C GLY A 108 -12.86 -3.04 10.47
N SER A 109 -12.79 -2.79 9.16
CA SER A 109 -11.75 -3.36 8.28
C SER A 109 -10.38 -2.67 8.37
N GLY A 110 -10.24 -1.59 9.16
CA GLY A 110 -8.96 -0.88 9.31
C GLY A 110 -8.73 0.27 8.32
N LYS A 111 -9.77 0.80 7.67
CA LYS A 111 -9.67 2.01 6.80
C LYS A 111 -9.06 3.21 7.54
N SER A 112 -9.63 3.59 8.68
CA SER A 112 -9.15 4.72 9.49
C SER A 112 -7.75 4.46 10.02
N TYR A 113 -7.46 3.22 10.43
CA TYR A 113 -6.13 2.80 10.84
C TYR A 113 -5.12 2.98 9.69
N THR A 114 -5.45 2.56 8.47
CA THR A 114 -4.54 2.72 7.31
C THR A 114 -4.30 4.20 6.98
N MET A 115 -5.34 5.02 6.98
CA MET A 115 -5.23 6.43 6.59
C MET A 115 -4.62 7.32 7.68
N HIS A 116 -5.07 7.20 8.92
CA HIS A 116 -4.65 8.06 10.03
C HIS A 116 -3.66 7.37 10.96
N GLY A 117 -3.80 6.07 11.17
CA GLY A 117 -3.05 5.32 12.17
C GLY A 117 -3.90 4.96 13.38
N GLU A 118 -3.23 4.56 14.43
CA GLU A 118 -3.85 4.35 15.74
C GLU A 118 -4.41 5.68 16.29
N PRO A 119 -5.62 5.69 16.89
CA PRO A 119 -6.20 6.90 17.47
C PRO A 119 -5.27 7.57 18.49
N GLY A 120 -5.09 8.89 18.38
CA GLY A 120 -4.19 9.65 19.27
C GLY A 120 -2.71 9.58 18.91
N THR A 121 -2.33 8.79 17.91
CA THR A 121 -0.93 8.55 17.55
C THR A 121 -0.54 9.32 16.28
N TYR A 122 0.02 10.51 16.46
CA TYR A 122 0.55 11.35 15.36
C TYR A 122 2.04 11.14 15.06
N SER A 123 2.71 10.31 15.86
CA SER A 123 4.13 9.99 15.75
C SER A 123 4.38 8.50 15.99
N GLY A 124 5.56 7.98 15.65
CA GLY A 124 5.88 6.56 15.81
C GLY A 124 5.50 5.69 14.61
N GLU A 125 5.55 4.37 14.80
CA GLU A 125 5.43 3.37 13.73
C GLU A 125 4.00 3.19 13.21
N HIS A 126 3.00 3.36 14.08
CA HIS A 126 1.59 3.12 13.74
C HIS A 126 0.90 4.27 13.00
N ARG A 127 1.57 5.40 12.81
CA ARG A 127 1.03 6.54 12.06
C ARG A 127 0.69 6.14 10.62
N GLY A 128 -0.50 6.53 10.15
CA GLY A 128 -1.02 6.14 8.85
C GLY A 128 -0.45 6.94 7.67
N ILE A 129 -1.07 6.77 6.51
CA ILE A 129 -0.64 7.41 5.25
C ILE A 129 -0.70 8.94 5.33
N ILE A 130 -1.79 9.52 5.86
CA ILE A 130 -1.99 10.97 5.92
C ILE A 130 -0.86 11.68 6.69
N PRO A 131 -0.57 11.36 7.96
CA PRO A 131 0.49 12.06 8.70
C PRO A 131 1.88 11.82 8.10
N ARG A 132 2.13 10.65 7.47
CA ARG A 132 3.39 10.39 6.75
C ARG A 132 3.52 11.27 5.51
N LEU A 133 2.46 11.36 4.71
CA LEU A 133 2.43 12.18 3.50
C LEU A 133 2.59 13.66 3.83
N SER A 134 1.85 14.17 4.82
CA SER A 134 2.01 15.57 5.27
C SER A 134 3.44 15.87 5.70
N ARG A 135 4.05 15.01 6.52
CA ARG A 135 5.44 15.19 6.97
C ARG A 135 6.41 15.23 5.79
N SER A 136 6.29 14.31 4.84
CA SER A 136 7.19 14.23 3.69
C SER A 136 6.99 15.39 2.71
N LEU A 137 5.74 15.85 2.53
CA LEU A 137 5.45 17.04 1.71
C LEU A 137 6.14 18.29 2.26
N PHE A 138 6.00 18.56 3.57
CA PHE A 138 6.69 19.68 4.20
C PHE A 138 8.21 19.51 4.23
N ALA A 139 8.72 18.28 4.32
CA ALA A 139 10.15 18.03 4.23
C ALA A 139 10.69 18.39 2.84
N ALA A 140 10.05 17.91 1.77
CA ALA A 140 10.42 18.21 0.40
C ALA A 140 10.37 19.72 0.11
N GLY A 141 9.31 20.41 0.56
CA GLY A 141 9.20 21.87 0.39
C GLY A 141 10.33 22.66 1.06
N ARG A 142 10.85 22.21 2.21
CA ARG A 142 11.99 22.88 2.90
C ARG A 142 13.32 22.67 2.18
N GLU A 143 13.48 21.57 1.45
CA GLU A 143 14.69 21.29 0.68
C GLU A 143 14.75 22.19 -0.57
N SER A 144 13.60 22.42 -1.21
CA SER A 144 13.50 23.30 -2.38
C SER A 144 13.75 24.78 -2.09
N VAL A 145 13.60 25.23 -0.84
CA VAL A 145 13.83 26.64 -0.44
C VAL A 145 15.30 26.93 -0.10
N LYS A 146 16.15 25.89 0.00
CA LYS A 146 17.59 26.04 0.29
C LYS A 146 18.46 26.14 -0.97
N GLN A 147 17.87 26.08 -2.16
CA GLN A 147 18.54 26.32 -3.45
C GLN A 147 18.29 27.76 -3.90
#